data_AF-A0A6A3RMZ4-F1
#
_entry.id   AF-A0A6A3RMZ4-F1
#
_cell.length_a   1.000
_cell.length_b   1.000
_cell.length_c   1.000
_cell.angle_alpha   90.00
_cell.angle_beta   90.00
_cell.angle_gamma   90.00
#
_symmetry.space_group_name_H-M   'P 1'
#
loop_
_entity.id
_entity.type
_entity.pdbx_description
1 polymer ?
#
loop_
_entity_poly.entity_id
_entity_poly.type
_entity_poly.pdbx_seq_one_letter_code
_entity_poly.pdbx_strand_id
1 'polypeptide(L)'
;MPGIEALVELVRVQLDDAQFRVVDPNKRSRFCERDLIKLVQIVTRRKTYKTPHGKGEEEWQAVADKLNEAVKASFSPRACRDKVSALLREHKRATAASCRASGVVEQHTGLSDLIEGYLQLKTRFDEAQQAEKDKKKRKLKRLSAAGNKAMRNGAQR
;
A
#
# COMPACT_ATOMS: atom_id res chain seq x y z
N MET A 1 24.46 -31.05 25.66
CA MET A 1 23.38 -30.93 24.66
C MET A 1 22.74 -29.55 24.79
N PRO A 2 23.19 -28.53 24.04
CA PRO A 2 22.56 -27.22 24.05
C PRO A 2 21.25 -27.25 23.25
N GLY A 3 20.22 -26.62 23.81
CA GLY A 3 18.84 -26.69 23.34
C GLY A 3 18.63 -26.02 21.98
N ILE A 4 17.59 -26.51 21.29
CA ILE A 4 17.17 -26.17 19.93
C ILE A 4 16.94 -24.64 19.77
N GLU A 5 16.69 -23.92 20.88
CA GLU A 5 16.55 -22.46 20.92
C GLU A 5 17.83 -21.70 20.52
N ALA A 6 19.02 -22.22 20.85
CA ALA A 6 20.29 -21.61 20.45
C ALA A 6 20.52 -21.70 18.93
N LEU A 7 20.02 -22.75 18.27
CA LEU A 7 20.05 -22.89 16.82
C LEU A 7 19.07 -21.94 16.14
N VAL A 8 17.92 -21.65 16.76
CA VAL A 8 16.94 -20.67 16.23
C VAL A 8 17.48 -19.24 16.34
N GLU A 9 18.20 -18.90 17.41
CA GLU A 9 18.92 -17.62 17.49
C GLU A 9 20.10 -17.54 16.51
N LEU A 10 20.86 -18.62 16.33
CA LEU A 10 21.97 -18.65 15.37
C LEU A 10 21.48 -18.49 13.92
N VAL A 11 20.34 -19.10 13.56
CA VAL A 11 19.70 -18.95 12.24
C VAL A 11 19.15 -17.53 12.04
N ARG A 12 18.70 -16.86 13.11
CA ARG A 12 18.31 -15.45 13.04
C ARG A 12 19.51 -14.51 12.86
N VAL A 13 20.65 -14.83 13.48
CA VAL A 13 21.87 -14.02 13.40
C VAL A 13 22.64 -14.24 12.08
N GLN A 14 22.58 -15.43 11.46
CA GLN A 14 23.33 -15.72 10.23
C GLN A 14 22.77 -15.12 8.93
N LEU A 15 21.56 -14.53 8.95
CA LEU A 15 21.03 -13.79 7.79
C LEU A 15 21.53 -12.33 7.72
N ASP A 16 22.30 -11.88 8.71
CA ASP A 16 22.88 -10.53 8.78
C ASP A 16 24.30 -10.42 8.19
N ASP A 17 24.92 -11.52 7.75
CA ASP A 17 26.27 -11.51 7.21
C ASP A 17 26.31 -11.54 5.67
N ALA A 18 27.06 -10.60 5.09
CA ALA A 18 27.27 -10.31 3.68
C ALA A 18 26.16 -9.52 2.93
N GLN A 19 25.93 -8.27 3.36
CA GLN A 19 25.19 -7.27 2.59
C GLN A 19 26.08 -6.68 1.47
N PHE A 20 26.40 -7.47 0.43
CA PHE A 20 27.01 -6.92 -0.78
C PHE A 20 25.96 -6.10 -1.53
N ARG A 21 25.90 -4.81 -1.23
CA ARG A 21 25.15 -3.83 -2.00
C ARG A 21 25.90 -3.56 -3.31
N VAL A 22 25.87 -4.50 -4.24
CA VAL A 22 26.38 -4.29 -5.60
C VAL A 22 25.39 -3.39 -6.32
N VAL A 23 25.53 -2.08 -6.11
CA VAL A 23 24.82 -1.06 -6.89
C VAL A 23 25.51 -0.98 -8.23
N ASP A 24 25.01 -1.70 -9.22
CA ASP A 24 25.43 -1.53 -10.61
C ASP A 24 24.95 -0.14 -11.10
N PRO A 25 25.86 0.79 -11.42
CA PRO A 25 25.49 2.14 -11.85
C PRO A 25 24.76 2.15 -13.20
N ASN A 26 24.85 1.07 -13.99
CA ASN A 26 24.12 0.87 -15.24
C ASN A 26 22.75 0.21 -15.07
N LYS A 27 22.40 -0.31 -13.88
CA LYS A 27 21.06 -0.84 -13.58
C LYS A 27 20.21 0.20 -12.84
N ARG A 28 19.03 0.49 -13.40
CA ARG A 28 18.11 1.55 -12.91
C ARG A 28 17.50 1.32 -11.51
N SER A 29 17.54 0.12 -10.92
CA SER A 29 16.86 -0.14 -9.64
C SER A 29 17.83 -0.16 -8.47
N ARG A 30 17.84 0.92 -7.67
CA ARG A 30 18.54 1.01 -6.38
C ARG A 30 17.94 0.14 -5.28
N PHE A 31 16.77 -0.45 -5.51
CA PHE A 31 16.05 -1.31 -4.56
C PHE A 31 16.27 -2.78 -4.92
N CYS A 32 16.72 -3.56 -3.94
CA CYS A 32 16.77 -5.02 -4.00
C CYS A 32 15.42 -5.62 -3.57
N GLU A 33 15.16 -6.89 -3.91
CA GLU A 33 13.90 -7.57 -3.57
C GLU A 33 13.58 -7.53 -2.06
N ARG A 34 14.59 -7.74 -1.21
CA ARG A 34 14.46 -7.63 0.25
C ARG A 34 14.00 -6.22 0.68
N ASP A 35 14.48 -5.19 0.01
CA ASP A 35 14.10 -3.80 0.29
C ASP A 35 12.66 -3.54 -0.13
N LEU A 36 12.22 -4.14 -1.23
CA LEU A 36 10.82 -4.05 -1.70
C LEU A 36 9.86 -4.73 -0.73
N ILE A 37 10.21 -5.92 -0.24
CA ILE A 37 9.43 -6.64 0.77
C ILE A 37 9.30 -5.78 2.03
N LYS A 38 10.41 -5.26 2.57
CA LYS A 38 10.42 -4.38 3.75
C LYS A 38 9.61 -3.11 3.51
N LEU A 39 9.76 -2.49 2.34
CA LEU A 39 9.03 -1.28 1.96
C LEU A 39 7.52 -1.52 1.95
N VAL A 40 7.04 -2.59 1.30
CA VAL A 40 5.61 -2.92 1.25
C VAL A 40 5.07 -3.24 2.65
N GLN A 41 5.83 -3.95 3.50
CA GLN A 41 5.45 -4.21 4.88
C GLN A 41 5.31 -2.93 5.71
N ILE A 42 6.27 -2.00 5.61
CA ILE A 42 6.24 -0.72 6.34
C ILE A 42 5.02 0.11 5.91
N VAL A 43 4.79 0.22 4.60
CA VAL A 43 3.68 0.99 4.02
C VAL A 43 2.33 0.39 4.43
N THR A 44 2.22 -0.94 4.46
CA THR A 44 1.01 -1.65 4.90
C THR A 44 0.73 -1.43 6.38
N ARG A 45 1.76 -1.54 7.24
CA ARG A 45 1.61 -1.31 8.69
C ARG A 45 1.22 0.12 9.03
N ARG A 46 1.83 1.11 8.35
CA ARG A 46 1.51 2.54 8.54
C ARG A 46 0.15 2.94 7.97
N LYS A 47 -0.45 2.12 7.10
CA LYS A 47 -1.72 2.41 6.44
C LYS A 47 -1.68 3.77 5.73
N THR A 48 -0.64 4.00 4.93
CA THR A 48 -0.39 5.26 4.20
C THR A 48 -1.55 5.69 3.29
N TYR A 49 -2.46 4.76 2.96
CA TYR A 49 -3.70 5.02 2.23
C TYR A 49 -4.76 5.75 3.06
N LYS A 50 -4.62 5.83 4.38
CA LYS A 50 -5.53 6.57 5.29
C LYS A 50 -5.14 8.02 5.49
N THR A 51 -3.95 8.41 5.03
CA THR A 51 -3.39 9.73 5.31
C THR A 51 -4.24 10.82 4.64
N PRO A 52 -4.71 11.83 5.39
CA PRO A 52 -5.49 12.92 4.82
C PRO A 52 -4.68 13.72 3.80
N HIS A 53 -5.36 14.29 2.80
CA HIS A 53 -4.75 15.16 1.79
C HIS A 53 -3.93 16.27 2.48
N GLY A 54 -2.66 16.41 2.11
CA GLY A 54 -1.72 17.38 2.67
C GLY A 54 -0.67 16.80 3.64
N LYS A 55 -0.96 15.67 4.31
CA LYS A 55 0.01 15.01 5.23
C LYS A 55 0.78 13.84 4.60
N GLY A 56 0.62 13.64 3.29
CA GLY A 56 1.25 12.53 2.60
C GLY A 56 2.78 12.58 2.65
N GLU A 57 3.37 13.77 2.55
CA GLU A 57 4.83 13.95 2.52
C GLU A 57 5.50 13.56 3.84
N GLU A 58 4.92 13.95 4.98
CA GLU A 58 5.38 13.54 6.31
C GLU A 58 5.33 12.02 6.51
N GLU A 59 4.26 11.37 6.04
CA GLU A 59 4.15 9.91 6.12
C GLU A 59 5.17 9.20 5.24
N TRP A 60 5.42 9.71 4.02
CA TRP A 60 6.44 9.15 3.14
C TRP A 60 7.86 9.41 3.66
N GLN A 61 8.10 10.53 4.33
CA GLN A 61 9.33 10.77 5.08
C GLN A 61 9.52 9.71 6.16
N ALA A 62 8.51 9.49 6.99
CA ALA A 62 8.56 8.53 8.07
C ALA A 62 8.58 7.05 7.60
N VAL A 63 8.16 6.77 6.36
CA VAL A 63 8.38 5.48 5.67
C VAL A 63 9.84 5.35 5.23
N ALA A 64 10.40 6.39 4.62
CA ALA A 64 11.80 6.38 4.18
C ALA A 64 12.76 6.25 5.37
N ASP A 65 12.53 6.97 6.47
CA ASP A 65 13.38 6.89 7.65
C ASP A 65 13.42 5.47 8.22
N LYS A 66 12.25 4.82 8.36
CA LYS A 66 12.16 3.42 8.81
C LYS A 66 12.79 2.43 7.84
N LEU A 67 12.66 2.66 6.53
CA LEU A 67 13.30 1.80 5.54
C LEU A 67 14.82 1.95 5.59
N ASN A 68 15.30 3.19 5.71
CA ASN A 68 16.71 3.52 5.79
C ASN A 68 17.36 2.91 7.03
N GLU A 69 16.68 2.95 8.18
CA GLU A 69 17.07 2.27 9.42
C GLU A 69 17.12 0.74 9.21
N ALA A 70 16.08 0.15 8.63
CA ALA A 70 15.96 -1.30 8.49
C ALA A 70 16.88 -1.93 7.42
N VAL A 71 17.34 -1.14 6.44
CA VAL A 71 18.15 -1.61 5.31
C VAL A 71 19.58 -1.06 5.39
N LYS A 72 19.87 -0.14 6.33
CA LYS A 72 21.12 0.61 6.41
C LYS A 72 21.46 1.29 5.08
N ALA A 73 20.45 1.92 4.49
CA ALA A 73 20.55 2.59 3.19
C ALA A 73 20.02 4.03 3.27
N SER A 74 20.26 4.82 2.23
CA SER A 74 19.71 6.17 2.08
C SER A 74 18.82 6.23 0.86
N PHE A 75 17.51 6.14 1.09
CA PHE A 75 16.45 6.34 0.12
C PHE A 75 15.70 7.64 0.44
N SER A 76 15.30 8.35 -0.62
CA SER A 76 14.44 9.53 -0.46
C SER A 76 12.97 9.11 -0.34
N PRO A 77 12.14 9.90 0.37
CA PRO A 77 10.69 9.65 0.48
C PRO A 77 10.01 9.56 -0.89
N ARG A 78 10.43 10.41 -1.83
CA ARG A 78 9.95 10.41 -3.20
C ARG A 78 10.27 9.11 -3.92
N ALA A 79 11.50 8.60 -3.78
CA ALA A 79 11.89 7.32 -4.39
C ALA A 79 11.06 6.15 -3.84
N CYS A 80 10.81 6.12 -2.53
CA CYS A 80 9.95 5.10 -1.89
C CYS A 80 8.52 5.15 -2.45
N ARG A 81 7.91 6.35 -2.51
CA ARG A 81 6.55 6.54 -3.02
C ARG A 81 6.43 6.14 -4.49
N ASP A 82 7.37 6.60 -5.32
CA ASP A 82 7.35 6.37 -6.75
C ASP A 82 7.58 4.88 -7.05
N LYS A 83 8.45 4.21 -6.27
CA LYS A 83 8.67 2.76 -6.38
C LYS A 83 7.45 1.95 -5.96
N VAL A 84 6.80 2.29 -4.84
CA VAL A 84 5.53 1.65 -4.44
C VAL A 84 4.48 1.84 -5.54
N SER A 85 4.34 3.05 -6.06
CA SER A 85 3.38 3.34 -7.13
C SER A 85 3.65 2.52 -8.40
N ALA A 86 4.92 2.34 -8.75
CA ALA A 86 5.33 1.49 -9.86
C ALA A 86 4.99 0.01 -9.60
N LEU A 87 5.32 -0.52 -8.41
CA LEU A 87 5.01 -1.90 -8.02
C LEU A 87 3.51 -2.21 -8.11
N LEU A 88 2.67 -1.30 -7.60
CA LEU A 88 1.22 -1.48 -7.65
C LEU A 88 0.68 -1.48 -9.09
N ARG A 89 1.25 -0.65 -9.97
CA ARG A 89 0.86 -0.60 -11.39
C ARG A 89 1.29 -1.85 -12.13
N GLU A 90 2.51 -2.29 -11.90
CA GLU A 90 3.08 -3.49 -12.51
C GLU A 90 2.32 -4.74 -12.08
N HIS A 91 2.06 -4.89 -10.78
CA HIS A 91 1.26 -6.00 -10.26
C HIS A 91 -0.12 -6.03 -10.91
N LYS A 92 -0.84 -4.90 -10.94
CA LYS A 92 -2.15 -4.81 -11.61
C LYS A 92 -2.08 -5.19 -13.09
N ARG A 93 -1.02 -4.77 -13.79
CA ARG A 93 -0.81 -5.10 -15.20
C ARG A 93 -0.56 -6.59 -15.39
N ALA A 94 0.29 -7.18 -14.55
CA ALA A 94 0.62 -8.60 -14.58
C ALA A 94 -0.61 -9.45 -14.27
N THR A 95 -1.36 -9.12 -13.22
CA THR A 95 -2.63 -9.78 -12.88
C THR A 95 -3.62 -9.69 -14.06
N ALA A 96 -3.81 -8.51 -14.64
CA ALA A 96 -4.73 -8.34 -15.77
C ALA A 96 -4.28 -9.10 -17.03
N ALA A 97 -2.97 -9.20 -17.29
CA ALA A 97 -2.44 -9.99 -18.39
C ALA A 97 -2.63 -11.49 -18.15
N SER A 98 -2.36 -11.97 -16.94
CA SER A 98 -2.55 -13.37 -16.55
C SER A 98 -4.02 -13.79 -16.61
N CYS A 99 -4.94 -12.96 -16.10
CA CYS A 99 -6.38 -13.23 -16.20
C CYS A 99 -6.84 -13.31 -17.66
N ARG A 100 -6.31 -12.48 -18.56
CA ARG A 100 -6.64 -12.54 -19.99
C ARG A 100 -6.08 -13.78 -20.68
N ALA A 101 -4.90 -14.23 -20.28
CA ALA A 101 -4.21 -15.33 -20.93
C ALA A 101 -4.67 -16.72 -20.43
N SER A 102 -4.89 -16.86 -19.13
CA SER A 102 -5.09 -18.16 -18.48
C SER A 102 -6.34 -18.22 -17.60
N GLY A 103 -6.97 -17.08 -17.29
CA GLY A 103 -8.08 -17.01 -16.33
C GLY A 103 -7.67 -17.25 -14.86
N VAL A 104 -6.44 -17.73 -14.62
CA VAL A 104 -5.87 -17.98 -13.29
C VAL A 104 -4.55 -17.20 -13.14
N VAL A 105 -4.27 -16.73 -11.92
CA VAL A 105 -2.98 -16.16 -11.53
C VAL A 105 -2.14 -17.27 -10.91
N GLU A 106 -1.23 -17.87 -11.68
CA GLU A 106 -0.49 -19.08 -11.24
C GLU A 106 0.84 -18.79 -10.52
N GLN A 107 1.36 -17.56 -10.53
CA GLN A 107 2.61 -17.23 -9.83
C GLN A 107 2.42 -16.12 -8.81
N HIS A 108 2.36 -16.53 -7.55
CA HIS A 108 2.39 -15.66 -6.38
C HIS A 108 3.78 -15.75 -5.73
N THR A 109 4.57 -14.69 -5.87
CA THR A 109 5.76 -14.50 -5.03
C THR A 109 5.35 -13.92 -3.68
N GLY A 110 6.15 -14.11 -2.63
CA GLY A 110 5.85 -13.51 -1.32
C GLY A 110 5.73 -11.98 -1.36
N LEU A 111 6.38 -11.31 -2.32
CA LEU A 111 6.20 -9.88 -2.58
C LEU A 111 4.85 -9.58 -3.25
N SER A 112 4.42 -10.41 -4.20
CA SER A 112 3.10 -10.29 -4.83
C SER A 112 1.97 -10.39 -3.81
N ASP A 113 2.04 -11.36 -2.88
CA ASP A 113 1.02 -11.53 -1.83
C ASP A 113 0.93 -10.32 -0.90
N LEU A 114 2.08 -9.74 -0.54
CA LEU A 114 2.13 -8.52 0.27
C LEU A 114 1.54 -7.32 -0.48
N ILE A 115 1.82 -7.20 -1.78
CA ILE A 115 1.25 -6.14 -2.64
C ILE A 115 -0.26 -6.31 -2.77
N GLU A 116 -0.74 -7.54 -2.97
CA GLU A 116 -2.16 -7.85 -3.08
C GLU A 116 -2.89 -7.56 -1.76
N GLY A 117 -2.33 -7.96 -0.62
CA GLY A 117 -2.86 -7.62 0.70
C GLY A 117 -2.95 -6.11 0.92
N TYR A 118 -1.91 -5.35 0.52
CA TYR A 118 -1.95 -3.89 0.56
C TYR A 118 -3.07 -3.31 -0.33
N LEU A 119 -3.23 -3.82 -1.55
CA LEU A 119 -4.26 -3.36 -2.48
C LEU A 119 -5.67 -3.64 -1.96
N GLN A 120 -5.92 -4.83 -1.40
CA GLN A 120 -7.21 -5.17 -0.81
C GLN A 120 -7.56 -4.25 0.36
N LEU A 121 -6.59 -3.97 1.24
CA LEU A 121 -6.77 -3.04 2.36
C LEU A 121 -7.08 -1.62 1.89
N LYS A 122 -6.38 -1.16 0.85
CA LYS A 122 -6.62 0.15 0.25
C LYS A 122 -8.02 0.23 -0.38
N THR A 123 -8.42 -0.77 -1.17
CA THR A 123 -9.72 -0.82 -1.83
C THR A 123 -10.87 -0.79 -0.82
N ARG A 124 -10.80 -1.61 0.24
CA ARG A 124 -11.81 -1.62 1.32
C ARG A 124 -11.93 -0.26 2.01
N PHE A 125 -10.82 0.46 2.16
CA PHE A 125 -10.84 1.80 2.75
C PHE A 125 -11.50 2.81 1.81
N ASP A 126 -11.15 2.80 0.52
CA ASP A 126 -11.73 3.68 -0.49
C ASP A 126 -13.25 3.45 -0.63
N GLU A 127 -13.69 2.19 -0.63
CA GLU A 127 -15.10 1.79 -0.65
C GLU A 127 -15.87 2.30 0.58
N ALA A 128 -15.30 2.16 1.78
CA ALA A 128 -15.90 2.67 3.00
C ALA A 128 -16.04 4.20 2.97
N GLN A 129 -15.02 4.92 2.49
CA GLN A 129 -15.08 6.37 2.32
C GLN A 129 -16.15 6.79 1.31
N GLN A 130 -16.26 6.06 0.20
CA GLN A 130 -17.25 6.33 -0.82
C GLN A 130 -18.68 6.08 -0.32
N ALA A 131 -18.90 4.98 0.39
CA ALA A 131 -20.20 4.67 0.99
C ALA A 131 -20.66 5.76 1.97
N GLU A 132 -19.76 6.33 2.76
CA GLU A 132 -20.08 7.45 3.67
C GLU A 132 -20.43 8.74 2.91
N LYS A 133 -19.69 9.06 1.84
CA LYS A 133 -20.02 10.20 0.96
C LYS A 133 -21.38 10.01 0.31
N ASP A 134 -21.68 8.81 -0.16
CA ASP A 134 -22.96 8.50 -0.80
C ASP A 134 -24.13 8.55 0.18
N LYS A 135 -23.95 8.07 1.43
CA LYS A 135 -24.93 8.25 2.49
C LYS A 135 -25.22 9.73 2.76
N LYS A 136 -24.19 10.58 2.87
CA LYS A 136 -24.36 12.03 3.06
C LYS A 136 -25.09 12.67 1.87
N LYS A 137 -24.71 12.33 0.64
CA LYS A 137 -25.36 12.81 -0.59
C LYS A 137 -26.83 12.39 -0.66
N ARG A 138 -27.16 11.14 -0.31
CA ARG A 138 -28.54 10.63 -0.25
C ARG A 138 -29.39 11.38 0.78
N LYS A 139 -28.84 11.63 1.99
CA LYS A 139 -29.52 12.42 3.03
C LYS A 139 -29.81 13.85 2.56
N LEU A 140 -28.83 14.52 1.95
CA LEU A 140 -29.01 15.87 1.42
C LEU A 140 -30.10 15.94 0.35
N LYS A 141 -30.10 14.99 -0.60
CA LYS A 141 -31.14 14.89 -1.63
C LYS A 141 -32.54 14.69 -1.03
N ARG A 142 -32.68 13.86 0.00
CA ARG A 142 -33.97 13.63 0.68
C ARG A 142 -34.51 14.88 1.36
N LEU A 143 -33.64 15.63 2.04
CA LEU A 143 -34.01 16.89 2.70
C LEU A 143 -34.42 17.95 1.67
N SER A 144 -33.68 18.08 0.58
CA SER A 144 -34.03 18.99 -0.54
C SER A 144 -35.37 18.61 -1.18
N ALA A 145 -35.62 17.31 -1.43
CA ALA A 145 -36.88 16.85 -2.00
C ALA A 145 -38.09 17.10 -1.06
N ALA A 146 -37.90 16.91 0.26
CA ALA A 146 -38.92 17.21 1.26
C ALA A 146 -39.23 18.72 1.33
N GLY A 147 -38.20 19.57 1.30
CA GLY A 147 -38.36 21.03 1.25
C GLY A 147 -39.12 21.50 0.00
N ASN A 148 -38.76 20.99 -1.18
CA ASN A 148 -39.47 21.31 -2.41
C ASN A 148 -40.94 20.83 -2.39
N LYS A 149 -41.22 19.67 -1.79
CA LYS A 149 -42.60 19.17 -1.63
C LYS A 149 -43.42 20.05 -0.67
N ALA A 150 -42.82 20.52 0.42
CA ALA A 150 -43.47 21.40 1.38
C ALA A 150 -43.82 22.77 0.78
N MET A 151 -42.91 23.38 0.02
CA MET A 151 -43.16 24.66 -0.65
C MET A 151 -44.27 24.56 -1.70
N ARG A 152 -44.29 23.47 -2.48
CA ARG A 152 -45.31 23.25 -3.53
C ARG A 152 -46.72 23.10 -2.94
N ASN A 153 -46.84 22.44 -1.78
CA ASN A 153 -48.12 22.30 -1.09
C ASN A 153 -48.55 23.58 -0.36
N GLY A 154 -47.62 24.43 0.08
CA GLY A 154 -47.91 25.73 0.69
C GLY A 154 -48.36 26.79 -0.31
N ALA A 155 -47.87 26.74 -1.55
CA ALA A 155 -48.24 27.67 -2.62
C ALA A 155 -49.58 27.36 -3.31
N GLN A 156 -50.16 26.19 -3.03
CA GLN A 156 -51.48 25.78 -3.55
C GLN A 156 -52.61 25.99 -2.52
N ARG A 157 -52.34 26.67 -1.40
CA ARG A 157 -53.30 27.06 -0.38
C ARG A 157 -53.67 28.53 -0.48
#